data_AF-A0A1R1SFF7-F1
#
_entry.id   AF-A0A1R1SFF7-F1
#
_cell.length_a   1.000
_cell.length_b   1.000
_cell.length_c   1.000
_cell.angle_alpha   90.00
_cell.angle_beta   90.00
_cell.angle_gamma   90.00
#
_symmetry.space_group_name_H-M   'P 1'
#
loop_
_entity.id
_entity.type
_entity.pdbx_description
1 polymer ?
#
loop_
_entity_poly.entity_id
_entity_poly.type
_entity_poly.pdbx_seq_one_letter_code
_entity_poly.pdbx_strand_id
1 'polypeptide(L)'
;MGAGEVPLAVWHDGRLSIRYDRLLVESAQRFPEVPRLEAADIELFDLLDELAESERFRLDLDLEVGDMLLVNNHAVIHRREAYEDFDEPDRKRHLLRLWLTAHHRRPLSAAFWGTGRPDELSTGRGGIAPADVIVAAREGTRPNAAAVR
;
A
#
# COMPACT_ATOMS: atom_id res chain seq x y z
N MET A 1 18.79 2.82 -13.61
CA MET A 1 18.01 2.08 -12.61
C MET A 1 18.55 0.67 -12.55
N GLY A 2 19.09 0.26 -11.41
CA GLY A 2 19.54 -1.11 -11.16
C GLY A 2 18.38 -2.10 -11.15
N ALA A 3 18.69 -3.39 -11.28
CA ALA A 3 17.70 -4.46 -11.16
C ALA A 3 17.12 -4.47 -9.73
N GLY A 4 15.90 -3.94 -9.55
CA GLY A 4 15.17 -3.94 -8.28
C GLY A 4 14.72 -2.56 -7.80
N GLU A 5 15.22 -1.48 -8.42
CA GLU A 5 14.80 -0.12 -8.11
C GLU A 5 13.40 0.18 -8.65
N VAL A 6 12.56 0.77 -7.80
CA VAL A 6 11.23 1.28 -8.17
C VAL A 6 11.16 2.77 -7.84
N PRO A 7 10.48 3.59 -8.65
CA PRO A 7 10.33 5.00 -8.36
C PRO A 7 9.42 5.21 -7.15
N LEU A 8 9.79 6.15 -6.27
CA LEU A 8 8.95 6.61 -5.16
C LEU A 8 7.63 7.18 -5.69
N ALA A 9 7.70 8.02 -6.73
CA ALA A 9 6.54 8.55 -7.41
C ALA A 9 6.72 8.57 -8.94
N VAL A 10 5.62 8.42 -9.68
CA VAL A 10 5.62 8.41 -11.13
C VAL A 10 4.35 9.07 -11.68
N TRP A 11 4.53 9.96 -12.66
CA TRP A 11 3.44 10.47 -13.47
C TRP A 11 3.14 9.52 -14.62
N HIS A 12 1.87 9.18 -14.82
CA HIS A 12 1.42 8.39 -15.94
C HIS A 12 0.00 8.78 -16.32
N ASP A 13 -0.24 9.06 -17.60
CA ASP A 13 -1.56 9.41 -18.12
C ASP A 13 -2.24 10.54 -17.33
N GLY A 14 -1.50 11.63 -17.09
CA GLY A 14 -2.00 12.80 -16.38
C GLY A 14 -2.28 12.59 -14.88
N ARG A 15 -1.83 11.49 -14.29
CA ARG A 15 -2.05 11.20 -12.87
C ARG A 15 -0.75 10.80 -12.16
N LEU A 16 -0.57 11.31 -10.94
CA LEU A 16 0.57 10.97 -10.07
C LEU A 16 0.28 9.72 -9.25
N SER A 17 1.22 8.79 -9.23
CA SER A 17 1.19 7.63 -8.34
C SER A 17 2.39 7.64 -7.41
N ILE A 18 2.19 7.25 -6.16
CA ILE A 18 3.20 7.29 -5.11
C ILE A 18 3.25 5.98 -4.32
N ARG A 19 4.44 5.64 -3.84
CA ARG A 19 4.74 4.59 -2.86
C ARG A 19 5.68 5.17 -1.84
N TYR A 20 5.18 5.37 -0.63
CA TYR A 20 5.95 5.98 0.43
C TYR A 20 5.64 5.30 1.75
N ASP A 21 6.69 4.83 2.40
CA ASP A 21 6.70 4.28 3.74
C ASP A 21 8.08 4.56 4.32
N ARG A 22 8.22 5.69 5.02
CA ARG A 22 9.49 6.14 5.60
C ARG A 22 10.07 5.11 6.56
N LEU A 23 9.22 4.53 7.41
CA LEU A 23 9.62 3.53 8.40
C LEU A 23 10.23 2.30 7.70
N LEU A 24 9.64 1.85 6.60
CA LEU A 24 10.18 0.74 5.83
C LEU A 24 11.53 1.10 5.19
N VAL A 25 11.65 2.28 4.60
CA VAL A 25 12.89 2.76 3.95
C VAL A 25 14.03 2.89 4.96
N GLU A 26 13.77 3.54 6.10
CA GLU A 26 14.75 3.69 7.18
C GLU A 26 15.08 2.34 7.83
N SER A 27 14.07 1.49 8.08
CA SER A 27 14.28 0.14 8.60
C SER A 27 15.13 -0.71 7.65
N ALA A 28 15.07 -0.50 6.34
CA ALA A 28 15.87 -1.23 5.37
C ALA A 28 17.36 -0.87 5.45
N GLN A 29 17.72 0.31 5.98
CA GLN A 29 19.12 0.72 6.17
C GLN A 29 19.91 -0.21 7.10
N ARG A 30 19.25 -1.09 7.86
CA ARG A 30 19.93 -2.14 8.64
C ARG A 30 20.66 -3.18 7.77
N PHE A 31 20.31 -3.28 6.49
CA PHE A 31 20.87 -4.25 5.54
C PHE A 31 21.98 -3.59 4.70
N PRO A 32 23.21 -4.12 4.70
CA PRO A 32 24.36 -3.50 4.00
C PRO A 32 24.19 -3.43 2.48
N GLU A 33 23.39 -4.31 1.89
CA GLU A 33 23.09 -4.34 0.46
C GLU A 33 22.15 -3.22 -0.01
N VAL A 34 21.47 -2.55 0.92
CA VAL A 34 20.56 -1.44 0.61
C VAL A 34 21.39 -0.17 0.41
N PRO A 35 21.16 0.58 -0.70
CA PRO A 35 21.79 1.88 -0.91
C PRO A 35 21.63 2.79 0.32
N ARG A 36 22.72 3.45 0.70
CA ARG A 36 22.70 4.39 1.82
C ARG A 36 21.92 5.63 1.42
N LEU A 37 21.07 6.11 2.33
CA LEU A 37 20.36 7.37 2.11
C LEU A 37 21.35 8.52 2.02
N GLU A 38 21.18 9.35 1.01
CA GLU A 38 21.87 10.62 0.86
C GLU A 38 21.12 11.72 1.61
N ALA A 39 21.78 12.87 1.83
CA ALA A 39 21.12 14.02 2.46
C ALA A 39 19.88 14.48 1.69
N ALA A 40 19.90 14.37 0.35
CA ALA A 40 18.77 14.71 -0.51
C ALA A 40 17.58 13.75 -0.34
N ASP A 41 17.82 12.47 -0.01
CA ASP A 41 16.75 11.53 0.27
C ASP A 41 16.02 11.91 1.57
N ILE A 42 16.79 12.29 2.59
CA ILE A 42 16.23 12.74 3.87
C ILE A 42 15.42 14.03 3.69
N GLU A 43 15.95 15.01 2.95
CA GLU A 43 15.23 16.25 2.63
C GLU A 43 13.90 15.97 1.89
N LEU A 44 13.92 15.04 0.94
CA LEU A 44 12.70 14.61 0.24
C LEU A 44 11.69 13.97 1.19
N PHE A 45 12.14 13.12 2.12
CA PHE A 45 11.26 12.46 3.08
C PHE A 45 10.64 13.45 4.06
N ASP A 46 11.44 14.40 4.56
CA ASP A 46 10.96 15.46 5.45
C ASP A 46 9.91 16.32 4.75
N LEU A 47 10.12 16.68 3.48
CA LEU A 47 9.13 17.41 2.68
C LEU A 47 7.83 16.61 2.49
N LEU A 48 7.92 15.30 2.21
CA LEU A 48 6.74 14.45 2.05
C LEU A 48 5.93 14.35 3.34
N ASP A 49 6.61 14.23 4.48
CA ASP A 49 5.97 14.19 5.79
C ASP A 49 5.30 15.54 6.11
N GLU A 50 5.99 16.67 5.88
CA GLU A 50 5.41 18.02 6.06
C GLU A 50 4.15 18.21 5.21
N LEU A 51 4.20 17.83 3.93
CA LEU A 51 3.06 17.94 3.03
C LEU A 51 1.90 17.03 3.48
N ALA A 52 2.20 15.80 3.91
CA ALA A 52 1.21 14.85 4.37
C ALA A 52 0.51 15.29 5.68
N GLU A 53 1.20 16.07 6.52
CA GLU A 53 0.65 16.63 7.76
C GLU A 53 -0.07 17.97 7.55
N SER A 54 0.18 18.65 6.43
CA SER A 54 -0.44 19.95 6.13
C SER A 54 -1.97 19.87 5.96
N GLU A 55 -2.68 20.88 6.46
CA GLU A 55 -4.14 21.00 6.32
C GLU A 55 -4.63 21.01 4.86
N ARG A 56 -3.74 21.33 3.92
CA ARG A 56 -4.05 21.37 2.49
C ARG A 56 -4.24 19.99 1.88
N PHE A 57 -3.46 19.01 2.33
CA PHE A 57 -3.41 17.67 1.72
C PHE A 57 -3.91 16.57 2.66
N ARG A 58 -3.98 16.86 3.96
CA ARG A 58 -4.49 15.93 4.98
C ARG A 58 -6.01 15.96 5.03
N LEU A 59 -6.60 14.77 5.15
CA LEU A 59 -8.01 14.58 5.46
C LEU A 59 -8.10 13.69 6.69
N ASP A 60 -8.64 14.24 7.78
CA ASP A 60 -8.90 13.51 9.00
C ASP A 60 -10.27 12.85 8.94
N LEU A 61 -10.33 11.59 9.34
CA LEU A 61 -11.54 10.77 9.30
C LEU A 61 -11.72 10.02 10.61
N ASP A 62 -12.82 10.32 11.30
CA ASP A 62 -13.30 9.56 12.44
C ASP A 62 -14.25 8.48 11.94
N LEU A 63 -13.77 7.23 11.88
CA LEU A 63 -14.58 6.10 11.44
C LEU A 63 -15.44 5.57 12.60
N GLU A 64 -16.75 5.54 12.39
CA GLU A 64 -17.72 4.95 13.30
C GLU A 64 -17.99 3.47 12.98
N VAL A 65 -18.70 2.79 13.90
CA VAL A 65 -19.10 1.39 13.70
C VAL A 65 -20.04 1.30 12.49
N GLY A 66 -19.62 0.53 11.49
CA GLY A 66 -20.36 0.35 10.24
C GLY A 66 -19.79 1.16 9.07
N ASP A 67 -18.88 2.10 9.32
CA ASP A 67 -18.23 2.85 8.25
C ASP A 67 -17.27 2.00 7.42
N MET A 68 -17.19 2.33 6.13
CA MET A 68 -16.30 1.70 5.18
C MET A 68 -15.38 2.73 4.54
N LEU A 69 -14.07 2.57 4.76
CA LEU A 69 -13.04 3.38 4.11
C LEU A 69 -12.40 2.61 2.95
N LEU A 70 -12.60 3.10 1.72
CA LEU A 70 -11.96 2.58 0.52
C LEU A 70 -10.83 3.51 0.09
N VAL A 71 -9.60 3.02 0.15
CA VAL A 71 -8.40 3.80 -0.20
C VAL A 71 -7.76 3.25 -1.48
N ASN A 72 -7.47 4.15 -2.42
CA ASN A 72 -6.62 3.81 -3.56
C ASN A 72 -5.14 3.92 -3.16
N ASN A 73 -4.50 2.77 -2.94
CA ASN A 73 -3.12 2.65 -2.45
C ASN A 73 -2.05 3.22 -3.41
N HIS A 74 -2.43 3.68 -4.60
CA HIS A 74 -1.51 4.32 -5.54
C HIS A 74 -1.68 5.84 -5.58
N ALA A 75 -2.68 6.39 -4.92
CA ALA A 75 -3.01 7.82 -4.98
C ALA A 75 -3.04 8.49 -3.61
N VAL A 76 -3.28 7.72 -2.54
CA VAL A 76 -3.47 8.24 -1.18
C VAL A 76 -2.54 7.49 -0.23
N ILE A 77 -1.65 8.25 0.42
CA ILE A 77 -0.93 7.78 1.61
C ILE A 77 -1.89 7.87 2.78
N HIS A 78 -1.91 6.86 3.64
CA HIS A 78 -2.82 6.80 4.77
C HIS A 78 -2.07 6.34 6.01
N ARG A 79 -2.40 6.96 7.14
CA ARG A 79 -1.90 6.57 8.47
C ARG A 79 -3.07 6.52 9.44
N ARG A 80 -2.78 6.01 10.64
CA ARG A 80 -3.67 6.10 11.78
C ARG A 80 -2.92 6.86 12.87
N GLU A 81 -3.61 7.75 13.56
CA GLU A 81 -3.06 8.40 14.75
C GLU A 81 -2.79 7.39 15.88
N ALA A 82 -1.95 7.79 16.82
CA ALA A 82 -1.80 7.07 18.07
C ALA A 82 -3.11 7.17 18.86
N TYR A 83 -3.51 6.09 19.51
CA TYR A 83 -4.73 6.05 20.31
C TYR A 83 -4.52 5.16 21.53
N GLU A 84 -5.24 5.47 22.60
CA GLU A 84 -5.38 4.61 23.77
C GLU A 84 -6.59 3.71 23.56
N ASP A 85 -6.42 2.41 23.79
CA ASP A 85 -7.46 1.42 23.61
C ASP A 85 -8.04 0.99 24.96
N PHE A 86 -9.27 0.48 24.96
CA PHE A 86 -9.89 -0.02 26.19
C PHE A 86 -9.28 -1.37 26.60
N ASP A 87 -9.25 -1.65 27.90
CA ASP A 87 -8.85 -2.97 28.41
C ASP A 87 -9.89 -4.04 28.05
N GLU A 88 -11.18 -3.69 28.09
CA GLU A 88 -12.27 -4.61 27.76
C GLU A 88 -12.28 -4.96 26.26
N PRO A 89 -12.19 -6.25 25.88
CA PRO A 89 -12.10 -6.65 24.47
C PRO A 89 -13.23 -6.12 23.59
N ASP A 90 -14.47 -6.10 24.08
CA ASP A 90 -15.66 -5.70 23.32
C ASP A 90 -15.74 -4.20 23.04
N ARG A 91 -14.89 -3.41 23.72
CA ARG A 91 -14.80 -1.96 23.53
C ARG A 91 -13.61 -1.56 22.67
N LYS A 92 -12.72 -2.52 22.37
CA LYS A 92 -11.52 -2.23 21.57
C LYS A 92 -11.88 -1.82 20.16
N ARG A 93 -11.11 -0.90 19.59
CA ARG A 93 -11.25 -0.52 18.18
C ARG A 93 -10.95 -1.71 17.27
N HIS A 94 -11.98 -2.26 16.61
CA HIS A 94 -11.86 -3.42 15.74
C HIS A 94 -12.17 -3.06 14.28
N LEU A 95 -11.19 -3.26 13.38
CA LEU A 95 -11.34 -3.03 11.95
C LEU A 95 -11.03 -4.30 11.16
N LEU A 96 -11.89 -4.61 10.20
CA LEU A 96 -11.61 -5.61 9.17
C LEU A 96 -10.96 -4.92 7.96
N ARG A 97 -9.93 -5.54 7.40
CA ARG A 97 -9.19 -5.00 6.26
C ARG A 97 -9.20 -5.98 5.09
N LEU A 98 -9.57 -5.47 3.92
CA LEU A 98 -9.53 -6.20 2.66
C LEU A 98 -8.56 -5.54 1.67
N TRP A 99 -7.94 -6.36 0.83
CA TRP A 99 -7.11 -5.91 -0.28
C TRP A 99 -7.80 -6.23 -1.60
N LEU A 100 -8.25 -5.18 -2.29
CA LEU A 100 -9.05 -5.31 -3.50
C LEU A 100 -8.21 -5.04 -4.76
N THR A 101 -8.45 -5.81 -5.81
CA THR A 101 -7.95 -5.51 -7.16
C THR A 101 -9.13 -5.14 -8.04
N ALA A 102 -9.17 -3.88 -8.48
CA ALA A 102 -10.23 -3.43 -9.37
C ALA A 102 -10.12 -4.12 -10.74
N HIS A 103 -11.25 -4.58 -11.28
CA HIS A 103 -11.33 -5.10 -12.65
C HIS A 103 -10.87 -4.06 -13.68
N HIS A 104 -11.29 -2.81 -13.48
CA HIS A 104 -10.87 -1.65 -14.25
C HIS A 104 -9.95 -0.78 -13.41
N ARG A 105 -8.69 -1.20 -13.28
CA ARG A 105 -7.68 -0.44 -12.55
C ARG A 105 -7.31 0.85 -13.29
N ARG A 106 -7.00 1.89 -12.52
CA ARG A 106 -6.31 3.08 -13.04
C ARG A 106 -5.00 2.65 -13.73
N PRO A 107 -4.64 3.24 -14.88
CA PRO A 107 -3.38 2.93 -15.55
C PRO A 107 -2.17 3.35 -14.69
N LEU A 108 -1.15 2.51 -14.68
CA LEU A 108 0.12 2.72 -13.98
C LEU A 108 1.27 2.50 -14.94
N SER A 109 2.33 3.30 -14.80
CA SER A 109 3.55 3.13 -15.57
C SER A 109 4.15 1.73 -15.31
N ALA A 110 4.73 1.10 -16.34
CA ALA A 110 5.47 -0.14 -16.19
C ALA A 110 6.61 0.00 -15.15
N ALA A 111 7.25 1.17 -15.10
CA ALA A 111 8.31 1.47 -14.12
C ALA A 111 7.82 1.38 -12.67
N PHE A 112 6.52 1.59 -12.43
CA PHE A 112 5.94 1.45 -11.09
C PHE A 112 6.11 0.02 -10.57
N TRP A 113 6.12 -1.00 -11.44
CA TRP A 113 6.27 -2.40 -11.04
C TRP A 113 7.74 -2.84 -10.89
N GLY A 114 8.69 -1.97 -11.23
CA GLY A 114 10.12 -2.29 -11.24
C GLY A 114 10.54 -3.09 -12.47
N THR A 115 11.71 -3.72 -12.39
CA THR A 115 12.30 -4.52 -13.49
C THR A 115 11.74 -5.94 -13.59
N GLY A 116 10.94 -6.39 -12.62
CA GLY A 116 10.16 -7.61 -12.73
C GLY A 116 9.04 -7.42 -13.73
N ARG A 117 9.06 -8.19 -14.83
CA ARG A 117 8.02 -8.11 -15.86
C ARG A 117 6.63 -8.33 -15.22
N PRO A 118 5.59 -7.60 -15.66
CA PRO A 118 4.24 -7.76 -15.12
C PRO A 118 3.54 -9.11 -15.42
N ASP A 119 4.21 -10.11 -16.01
CA ASP A 119 3.53 -11.03 -16.92
C ASP A 119 3.30 -12.51 -16.52
N GLU A 120 3.79 -13.08 -15.40
CA GLU A 120 3.51 -14.53 -15.17
C GLU A 120 2.95 -14.97 -13.81
N LEU A 121 3.01 -14.16 -12.73
CA LEU A 121 2.46 -14.58 -11.43
C LEU A 121 1.66 -13.51 -10.65
N SER A 122 1.56 -12.28 -11.15
CA SER A 122 0.78 -11.22 -10.49
C SER A 122 -0.18 -10.60 -11.48
N THR A 123 -1.46 -10.53 -11.11
CA THR A 123 -2.53 -9.87 -11.88
C THR A 123 -2.39 -8.33 -11.94
N GLY A 124 -1.18 -7.80 -11.76
CA GLY A 124 -0.94 -6.36 -11.58
C GLY A 124 -1.49 -5.83 -10.25
N ARG A 125 -1.61 -6.68 -9.22
CA ARG A 125 -2.13 -6.32 -7.89
C ARG A 125 -1.08 -5.59 -7.04
N GLY A 126 0.17 -6.07 -7.05
CA GLY A 126 1.17 -5.69 -6.04
C GLY A 126 0.73 -5.98 -4.60
N GLY A 127 1.52 -5.53 -3.61
CA GLY A 127 1.13 -5.52 -2.20
C GLY A 127 1.09 -6.90 -1.50
N ILE A 128 0.52 -6.93 -0.29
CA ILE A 128 0.52 -8.10 0.61
C ILE A 128 -0.30 -9.23 0.00
N ALA A 129 0.29 -10.40 -0.20
CA ALA A 129 -0.42 -11.59 -0.66
C ALA A 129 -1.59 -11.88 0.29
N PRO A 130 -2.83 -12.01 -0.23
CA PRO A 130 -3.98 -12.32 0.62
C PRO A 130 -3.78 -13.70 1.26
N ALA A 131 -4.00 -13.79 2.58
CA ALA A 131 -3.98 -15.07 3.29
C ALA A 131 -5.15 -15.96 2.82
N ASP A 132 -6.30 -15.35 2.55
CA ASP A 132 -7.50 -16.02 2.06
C ASP A 132 -7.94 -15.38 0.73
N VAL A 133 -8.05 -16.20 -0.33
CA VAL A 133 -8.52 -15.73 -1.64
C VAL A 133 -9.95 -16.20 -1.87
N ILE A 134 -10.91 -15.32 -1.61
CA ILE A 134 -12.30 -15.53 -2.04
C ILE A 134 -12.39 -15.11 -3.51
N VAL A 135 -12.17 -16.06 -4.42
CA VAL A 135 -12.41 -15.85 -5.85
C VAL A 135 -13.87 -16.19 -6.14
N ALA A 136 -14.60 -15.31 -6.82
CA ALA A 136 -15.89 -15.69 -7.39
C ALA A 136 -15.70 -16.96 -8.23
N ALA A 137 -16.49 -17.99 -7.96
CA ALA A 137 -16.40 -19.25 -8.70
C ALA A 137 -16.56 -18.96 -10.20
N ARG A 138 -15.50 -19.16 -10.97
CA ARG A 138 -15.61 -19.22 -12.43
C ARG A 138 -16.42 -20.48 -12.74
N GLU A 139 -17.44 -20.39 -13.59
CA GLU A 139 -18.13 -21.57 -14.09
C GLU A 139 -17.08 -22.60 -14.56
N GLY A 140 -17.09 -23.79 -13.93
CA GLY A 140 -16.20 -24.90 -14.26
C GLY A 140 -14.91 -25.05 -13.43
N THR A 141 -14.60 -24.18 -12.46
CA THR A 141 -13.39 -24.37 -11.62
C THR A 141 -13.75 -24.99 -10.27
N ARG A 142 -13.26 -26.21 -9.99
CA ARG A 142 -13.45 -26.86 -8.68
C ARG A 142 -12.62 -26.15 -7.59
N PRO A 143 -13.14 -25.97 -6.37
CA PRO A 143 -12.40 -25.33 -5.29
C PRO A 143 -11.19 -26.18 -4.86
N ASN A 144 -10.07 -25.50 -4.56
CA ASN A 144 -8.85 -26.10 -4.03
C ASN A 144 -9.02 -26.43 -2.53
N ALA A 145 -8.85 -27.68 -2.16
CA ALA A 145 -9.08 -28.21 -0.81
C ALA A 145 -8.05 -27.77 0.25
N ALA A 146 -7.12 -26.87 -0.07
CA ALA A 146 -6.02 -26.48 0.82
C ALA A 146 -6.28 -25.23 1.68
N ALA A 147 -7.43 -24.55 1.55
CA ALA A 147 -7.72 -23.28 2.23
C ALA A 147 -8.45 -23.41 3.58
N VAL A 148 -8.18 -24.47 4.35
CA VAL A 148 -8.68 -24.59 5.74
C VAL A 148 -7.53 -25.03 6.64
N ARG A 149 -6.87 -24.06 7.28
CA ARG A 149 -6.24 -24.18 8.60
C ARG A 149 -6.18 -22.82 9.29
#